data_AF-A0A9N8HSZ8-F1
#
_entry.id   AF-A0A9N8HSZ8-F1
#
_cell.length_a   1.000
_cell.length_b   1.000
_cell.length_c   1.000
_cell.angle_alpha   90.00
_cell.angle_beta   90.00
_cell.angle_gamma   90.00
#
_symmetry.space_group_name_H-M   'P 1'
#
loop_
_entity.id
_entity.type
_entity.pdbx_description
1 polymer ?
#
loop_
_entity_poly.entity_id
_entity_poly.type
_entity_poly.pdbx_seq_one_letter_code
_entity_poly.pdbx_strand_id
1 'polypeptide(L)'
;MLQEDRYEYMGTAQCEGAHDESGLLSHTPTFSESIIEGGVNHNKHKPKLTKQFLQKLEYLEEHNINGLIVFEMLGGNLLMASSKYPQAFPLILNTVMARFRVKIVINYKYLFDYITSMYNQHIKPTGKYNAENKNWPGQAGPDGKKGDYIRPFDTESQEALYYLKMIKRNRQSKTAIVRQKYIHAGVDPRDISILDMTVSHQTVLTALLCDHLPGASGACAHARAGTFPIPPKDKMSANPSFPINYDILATAAWKDGLVNTTNLSRGTVIQAIKARQEKQLNRTLHDFPKTCMDTKKIQKLLTLSIEVDRNLFGTSQTREEALTQKFWDGKPTKLCSVDTNVVLADPEWRDWFANTTTMTM
;
A
#
# COMPACT_ATOMS: atom_id res chain seq x y z
N MET A 1 21.40 12.45 -11.43
CA MET A 1 20.06 12.77 -11.96
C MET A 1 19.31 13.80 -11.12
N LEU A 2 18.69 13.49 -9.98
CA LEU A 2 18.08 14.56 -9.16
C LEU A 2 19.11 15.62 -8.71
N GLN A 3 20.34 15.21 -8.43
CA GLN A 3 21.45 16.13 -8.15
C GLN A 3 21.80 17.06 -9.33
N GLU A 4 21.63 16.60 -10.59
CA GLU A 4 21.85 17.46 -11.77
C GLU A 4 20.78 18.55 -11.86
N ASP A 5 19.58 18.26 -11.38
CA ASP A 5 18.47 19.22 -11.24
C ASP A 5 18.53 20.00 -9.91
N ARG A 6 19.65 19.92 -9.18
CA ARG A 6 19.84 20.54 -7.87
C ARG A 6 18.77 20.13 -6.87
N TYR A 7 18.43 18.85 -6.83
CA TYR A 7 17.63 18.23 -5.77
C TYR A 7 18.49 17.36 -4.88
N GLU A 8 18.36 17.55 -3.57
CA GLU A 8 18.95 16.72 -2.54
C GLU A 8 17.84 16.03 -1.74
N TYR A 9 18.03 14.73 -1.48
CA TYR A 9 17.09 13.97 -0.69
C TYR A 9 17.38 14.15 0.81
N MET A 10 16.35 14.61 1.53
CA MET A 10 16.46 15.10 2.89
C MET A 10 16.15 14.05 3.96
N GLY A 11 15.68 12.87 3.54
CA GLY A 11 15.28 11.80 4.45
C GLY A 11 13.78 11.52 4.43
N THR A 12 13.37 10.62 5.34
CA THR A 12 11.96 10.31 5.58
C THR A 12 11.51 10.73 6.97
N ALA A 13 10.23 11.06 7.08
CA ALA A 13 9.53 11.07 8.35
C ALA A 13 8.78 9.76 8.54
N GLN A 14 9.49 8.65 8.73
CA GLN A 14 8.85 7.37 9.08
C GLN A 14 8.50 7.33 10.57
N CYS A 15 7.35 6.74 10.90
CA CYS A 15 7.06 6.35 12.26
C CYS A 15 7.80 5.04 12.58
N GLU A 16 8.71 5.08 13.56
CA GLU A 16 9.36 3.87 14.09
C GLU A 16 8.30 2.80 14.43
N GLY A 17 8.49 1.61 13.86
CA GLY A 17 7.52 0.51 13.87
C GLY A 17 7.20 0.02 12.46
N ALA A 18 7.16 0.92 11.47
CA ALA A 18 7.20 0.52 10.06
C ALA A 18 8.59 -0.01 9.72
N HIS A 19 8.89 -1.25 10.08
CA HIS A 19 10.03 -1.96 9.54
C HIS A 19 9.88 -2.02 8.01
N ASP A 20 10.65 -1.19 7.32
CA ASP A 20 11.40 -1.44 6.08
C ASP A 20 10.76 -2.28 4.95
N GLU A 21 9.43 -2.27 4.80
CA GLU A 21 8.73 -2.99 3.71
C GLU A 21 7.89 -2.09 2.79
N SER A 22 7.75 -0.79 3.08
CA SER A 22 7.30 0.19 2.09
C SER A 22 8.43 0.48 1.11
N GLY A 23 8.53 -0.40 0.10
CA GLY A 23 9.57 -0.49 -0.93
C GLY A 23 9.84 0.72 -1.82
N LEU A 24 9.46 1.95 -1.45
CA LEU A 24 9.92 3.13 -2.18
C LEU A 24 11.31 3.59 -1.75
N LEU A 25 11.71 3.35 -0.47
CA LEU A 25 12.97 3.88 0.09
C LEU A 25 13.78 2.87 0.94
N SER A 26 13.27 1.65 1.14
CA SER A 26 13.96 0.57 1.87
C SER A 26 15.14 -0.07 1.11
N HIS A 27 15.57 0.49 -0.02
CA HIS A 27 16.62 -0.10 -0.90
C HIS A 27 17.89 0.74 -0.95
N THR A 28 17.98 1.68 -0.02
CA THR A 28 19.15 2.50 0.16
C THR A 28 19.60 2.32 1.59
N PRO A 29 20.55 1.40 1.85
CA PRO A 29 21.19 1.23 3.16
C PRO A 29 21.78 2.53 3.73
N THR A 30 21.90 3.56 2.89
CA THR A 30 22.46 4.88 3.16
C THR A 30 21.43 6.03 3.22
N PHE A 31 20.13 5.81 2.97
CA PHE A 31 19.14 6.91 2.85
C PHE A 31 17.85 6.78 3.69
N SER A 32 17.77 5.85 4.64
CA SER A 32 16.70 5.87 5.66
C SER A 32 17.04 6.80 6.83
N GLU A 33 17.57 7.99 6.54
CA GLU A 33 17.79 9.01 7.56
C GLU A 33 16.43 9.49 8.07
N SER A 34 16.07 9.06 9.28
CA SER A 34 14.96 9.64 10.02
C SER A 34 15.26 11.11 10.27
N ILE A 35 14.32 11.99 9.91
CA ILE A 35 14.44 13.41 10.20
C ILE A 35 14.05 13.75 11.65
N ILE A 36 13.59 12.76 12.43
CA ILE A 36 13.20 12.88 13.84
C ILE A 36 14.12 12.01 14.72
N GLU A 37 14.68 12.58 15.79
CA GLU A 37 15.49 11.88 16.79
C GLU A 37 14.71 10.77 17.49
N GLY A 38 15.28 9.55 17.56
CA GLY A 38 14.64 8.39 18.19
C GLY A 38 13.37 7.92 17.48
N GLY A 39 13.21 8.29 16.21
CA GLY A 39 12.00 8.03 15.44
C GLY A 39 10.76 8.67 16.08
N VAL A 40 9.59 8.19 15.67
CA VAL A 40 8.31 8.71 16.17
C VAL A 40 7.85 7.97 17.42
N ASN A 41 8.55 6.97 17.96
CA ASN A 41 7.96 5.98 18.87
C ASN A 41 8.10 6.26 20.38
N HIS A 42 8.30 7.51 20.80
CA HIS A 42 8.52 7.84 22.21
C HIS A 42 7.42 8.72 22.81
N ASN A 43 6.44 8.06 23.46
CA ASN A 43 5.39 8.69 24.29
C ASN A 43 5.89 9.51 25.50
N LYS A 44 7.20 9.77 25.61
CA LYS A 44 7.79 10.47 26.77
C LYS A 44 8.56 11.74 26.43
N HIS A 45 8.87 12.00 25.15
CA HIS A 45 9.70 13.15 24.77
C HIS A 45 9.07 13.94 23.62
N LYS A 46 9.18 15.27 23.71
CA LYS A 46 8.82 16.16 22.60
C LYS A 46 9.67 15.76 21.38
N PRO A 47 9.08 15.57 20.19
CA PRO A 47 9.84 15.21 19.01
C PRO A 47 10.91 16.29 18.75
N LYS A 48 12.09 15.86 18.33
CA LYS A 48 13.20 16.73 17.94
C LYS A 48 13.65 16.36 16.55
N LEU A 49 14.04 17.36 15.77
CA LEU A 49 14.65 17.14 14.47
C LEU A 49 16.10 16.66 14.67
N THR A 50 16.55 15.74 13.84
CA THR A 50 17.95 15.28 13.92
C THR A 50 18.91 16.40 13.54
N LYS A 51 20.08 16.44 14.18
CA LYS A 51 21.16 17.37 13.81
C LYS A 51 21.52 17.28 12.33
N GLN A 52 21.52 16.06 11.79
CA GLN A 52 21.82 15.81 10.38
C GLN A 52 20.78 16.46 9.45
N PHE A 53 19.49 16.36 9.76
CA PHE A 53 18.44 17.02 8.98
C PHE A 53 18.59 18.54 9.02
N LEU A 54 18.88 19.11 10.20
CA LEU A 54 19.12 20.55 10.36
C LEU A 54 20.34 21.04 9.56
N GLN A 55 21.45 20.29 9.62
CA GLN A 55 22.66 20.59 8.83
C GLN A 55 22.39 20.51 7.32
N LYS A 56 21.59 19.53 6.87
CA LYS A 56 21.17 19.46 5.47
C LYS A 56 20.33 20.68 5.08
N LEU A 57 19.42 21.15 5.93
CA LEU A 57 18.64 22.36 5.65
C LEU A 57 19.55 23.59 5.51
N GLU A 58 20.55 23.75 6.39
CA GLU A 58 21.53 24.84 6.27
C GLU A 58 22.30 24.74 4.95
N TYR A 59 22.76 23.54 4.60
CA TYR A 59 23.43 23.30 3.32
C TYR A 59 22.57 23.69 2.10
N LEU A 60 21.29 23.30 2.08
CA LEU A 60 20.38 23.65 0.99
C LEU A 60 20.19 25.16 0.85
N GLU A 61 20.07 25.87 1.97
CA GLU A 61 19.90 27.31 2.04
C GLU A 61 21.15 28.04 1.51
N GLU A 62 22.34 27.67 2.02
CA GLU A 62 23.62 28.26 1.62
C GLU A 62 23.93 28.06 0.13
N HIS A 63 23.53 26.92 -0.43
CA HIS A 63 23.86 26.53 -1.81
C HIS A 63 22.71 26.73 -2.78
N ASN A 64 21.55 27.25 -2.34
CA ASN A 64 20.34 27.42 -3.13
C ASN A 64 19.92 26.13 -3.88
N ILE A 65 19.85 25.01 -3.16
CA ILE A 65 19.51 23.67 -3.67
C ILE A 65 18.09 23.30 -3.22
N ASN A 66 17.34 22.60 -4.07
CA ASN A 66 16.02 22.08 -3.73
C ASN A 66 16.13 20.87 -2.79
N GLY A 67 15.23 20.78 -1.81
CA GLY A 67 15.12 19.62 -0.93
C GLY A 67 13.92 18.74 -1.27
N LEU A 68 14.12 17.42 -1.26
CA LEU A 68 13.03 16.44 -1.33
C LEU A 68 12.90 15.69 -0.01
N ILE A 69 11.78 15.89 0.69
CA ILE A 69 11.43 15.13 1.89
C ILE A 69 10.30 14.15 1.52
N VAL A 70 10.48 12.87 1.82
CA VAL A 70 9.44 11.86 1.58
C VAL A 70 8.72 11.54 2.89
N PHE A 71 7.43 11.85 2.91
CA PHE A 71 6.57 11.54 4.05
C PHE A 71 5.80 10.24 3.79
N GLU A 72 6.32 9.13 4.33
CA GLU A 72 5.56 7.88 4.38
C GLU A 72 4.51 7.92 5.50
N MET A 73 3.47 8.71 5.27
CA MET A 73 2.30 8.73 6.14
C MET A 73 1.42 7.53 5.83
N LEU A 74 1.78 6.36 6.38
CA LEU A 74 0.93 5.17 6.43
C LEU A 74 -0.33 5.50 7.24
N GLY A 75 -1.33 6.01 6.53
CA GLY A 75 -2.74 5.61 6.61
C GLY A 75 -3.48 5.90 7.90
N GLY A 76 -3.02 5.43 9.05
CA GLY A 76 -3.73 5.51 10.32
C GLY A 76 -3.24 6.65 11.20
N ASN A 77 -1.93 6.85 11.31
CA ASN A 77 -1.37 7.63 12.41
C ASN A 77 -1.64 9.13 12.33
N LEU A 78 -1.62 9.74 11.14
CA LEU A 78 -1.99 11.16 11.05
C LEU A 78 -3.49 11.36 11.27
N LEU A 79 -4.33 10.45 10.77
CA LEU A 79 -5.79 10.45 10.95
C LEU A 79 -6.18 10.19 12.42
N MET A 80 -5.35 9.47 13.17
CA MET A 80 -5.44 9.22 14.60
C MET A 80 -4.57 10.18 15.45
N ALA A 81 -3.87 11.14 14.84
CA ALA A 81 -2.96 12.08 15.52
C ALA A 81 -3.69 13.15 16.35
N SER A 82 -4.89 12.85 16.84
CA SER A 82 -5.38 13.51 18.05
C SER A 82 -4.74 12.94 19.33
N SER A 83 -3.97 11.83 19.29
CA SER A 83 -3.43 11.26 20.54
C SER A 83 -1.92 11.03 20.65
N LYS A 84 -1.19 10.61 19.60
CA LYS A 84 0.22 10.20 19.79
C LYS A 84 1.28 11.13 19.22
N TYR A 85 1.07 11.78 18.07
CA TYR A 85 2.14 12.54 17.38
C TYR A 85 1.76 13.92 16.81
N PRO A 86 0.89 14.73 17.47
CA PRO A 86 0.46 16.02 16.93
C PRO A 86 1.61 17.03 16.78
N GLN A 87 2.76 16.83 17.44
CA GLN A 87 3.83 17.83 17.51
C GLN A 87 4.91 17.68 16.42
N ALA A 88 5.17 16.48 15.93
CA ALA A 88 6.28 16.24 14.98
C ALA A 88 6.01 16.86 13.61
N PHE A 89 4.76 16.74 13.14
CA PHE A 89 4.37 17.27 11.83
C PHE A 89 4.44 18.80 11.78
N PRO A 90 3.83 19.56 12.72
CA PRO A 90 4.02 21.01 12.79
C PRO A 90 5.48 21.41 12.99
N LEU A 91 6.27 20.65 13.77
CA LEU A 91 7.69 20.94 13.96
C LEU A 91 8.45 20.91 12.64
N ILE A 92 8.37 19.81 11.89
CA ILE A 92 9.06 19.69 10.59
C ILE A 92 8.56 20.77 9.63
N LEU A 93 7.24 20.92 9.50
CA LEU A 93 6.65 21.84 8.55
C LEU A 93 7.04 23.29 8.85
N ASN A 94 6.94 23.73 10.11
CA ASN A 94 7.32 25.08 10.51
C ASN A 94 8.82 25.34 10.31
N THR A 95 9.67 24.36 10.64
CA THR A 95 11.12 24.49 10.43
C THR A 95 11.46 24.65 8.95
N VAL A 96 10.85 23.88 8.06
CA VAL A 96 11.11 23.98 6.62
C VAL A 96 10.49 25.25 6.03
N MET A 97 9.23 25.57 6.36
CA MET A 97 8.54 26.76 5.83
C MET A 97 9.17 28.08 6.30
N ALA A 98 9.89 28.09 7.42
CA ALA A 98 10.62 29.28 7.87
C ALA A 98 11.81 29.65 6.96
N ARG A 99 12.31 28.71 6.16
CA ARG A 99 13.53 28.86 5.35
C ARG A 99 13.29 28.67 3.85
N PHE A 100 12.28 27.89 3.48
CA PHE A 100 12.05 27.46 2.11
C PHE A 100 10.62 27.71 1.65
N ARG A 101 10.46 27.91 0.33
CA ARG A 101 9.17 27.74 -0.31
C ARG A 101 8.85 26.24 -0.38
N VAL A 102 7.77 25.82 0.26
CA VAL A 102 7.39 24.42 0.36
C VAL A 102 6.30 24.09 -0.65
N LYS A 103 6.54 23.08 -1.50
CA LYS A 103 5.50 22.45 -2.32
C LYS A 103 5.16 21.08 -1.75
N ILE A 104 3.88 20.80 -1.55
CA ILE A 104 3.38 19.52 -1.07
C ILE A 104 2.83 18.73 -2.26
N VAL A 105 3.22 17.46 -2.36
CA VAL A 105 2.68 16.52 -3.36
C VAL A 105 1.99 15.39 -2.61
N ILE A 106 0.69 15.22 -2.84
CA ILE A 106 -0.11 14.18 -2.18
C ILE A 106 -0.58 13.20 -3.23
N ASN A 107 -0.26 11.92 -3.07
CA ASN A 107 -0.73 10.90 -3.98
C ASN A 107 -2.24 10.64 -3.83
N TYR A 108 -2.91 10.38 -4.95
CA TYR A 108 -4.29 9.94 -5.01
C TYR A 108 -4.42 8.62 -5.76
N LYS A 109 -5.27 7.75 -5.24
CA LYS A 109 -5.69 6.49 -5.86
C LYS A 109 -7.19 6.34 -5.60
N TYR A 110 -7.92 5.74 -6.52
CA TYR A 110 -9.34 5.45 -6.28
C TYR A 110 -9.53 4.59 -5.03
N LEU A 111 -10.66 4.79 -4.36
CA LEU A 111 -10.96 4.14 -3.09
C LEU A 111 -10.91 2.61 -3.19
N PHE A 112 -11.55 2.02 -4.21
CA PHE A 112 -11.55 0.57 -4.43
C PHE A 112 -10.15 0.00 -4.68
N ASP A 113 -9.29 0.77 -5.34
CA ASP A 113 -7.90 0.43 -5.58
C ASP A 113 -7.02 0.54 -4.32
N TYR A 114 -7.38 1.44 -3.42
CA TYR A 114 -6.70 1.62 -2.13
C TYR A 114 -7.07 0.50 -1.16
N ILE A 115 -8.36 0.15 -1.03
CA ILE A 115 -8.84 -0.89 -0.09
C ILE A 115 -8.15 -2.22 -0.36
N THR A 116 -8.06 -2.62 -1.63
CA THR A 116 -7.39 -3.88 -2.02
C THR A 116 -5.90 -3.85 -1.71
N SER A 117 -5.22 -2.73 -1.99
CA SER A 117 -3.81 -2.55 -1.66
C SER A 117 -3.55 -2.62 -0.16
N MET A 118 -4.39 -1.96 0.64
CA MET A 118 -4.31 -1.96 2.10
C MET A 118 -4.57 -3.35 2.67
N TYR A 119 -5.62 -4.01 2.20
CA TYR A 119 -5.94 -5.38 2.60
C TYR A 119 -4.74 -6.30 2.33
N ASN A 120 -4.17 -6.25 1.12
CA ASN A 120 -2.99 -7.04 0.79
C ASN A 120 -1.81 -6.69 1.70
N GLN A 121 -1.55 -5.41 1.97
CA GLN A 121 -0.46 -4.99 2.85
C GLN A 121 -0.61 -5.53 4.26
N HIS A 122 -1.82 -5.51 4.82
CA HIS A 122 -2.07 -5.99 6.18
C HIS A 122 -2.10 -7.51 6.26
N ILE A 123 -2.65 -8.20 5.26
CA ILE A 123 -2.95 -9.63 5.33
C ILE A 123 -1.81 -10.52 4.81
N LYS A 124 -0.87 -9.97 4.04
CA LYS A 124 0.34 -10.70 3.59
C LYS A 124 1.03 -11.41 4.77
N PRO A 125 1.32 -12.72 4.69
CA PRO A 125 2.05 -13.46 5.71
C PRO A 125 3.57 -13.18 5.70
N THR A 126 4.00 -12.25 4.86
CA THR A 126 5.39 -11.80 4.76
C THR A 126 5.61 -10.61 5.68
N GLY A 127 6.74 -10.60 6.40
CA GLY A 127 7.07 -9.57 7.38
C GLY A 127 6.62 -9.87 8.82
N LYS A 128 6.88 -8.92 9.72
CA LYS A 128 6.51 -9.00 11.16
C LYS A 128 5.00 -8.92 11.40
N TYR A 129 4.23 -8.50 10.40
CA TYR A 129 2.85 -8.06 10.58
C TYR A 129 1.80 -9.17 10.56
N ASN A 130 2.13 -10.40 10.13
CA ASN A 130 1.18 -11.52 10.20
C ASN A 130 1.85 -12.89 10.23
N ALA A 131 2.63 -13.17 11.29
CA ALA A 131 3.07 -14.54 11.61
C ALA A 131 1.87 -15.50 11.76
N GLU A 132 0.71 -14.98 12.17
CA GLU A 132 -0.56 -15.69 12.25
C GLU A 132 -0.93 -16.35 10.91
N ASN A 133 -0.81 -15.65 9.80
CA ASN A 133 -1.18 -16.18 8.47
C ASN A 133 -0.19 -17.21 7.92
N LYS A 134 0.90 -17.52 8.64
CA LYS A 134 1.78 -18.66 8.31
C LYS A 134 1.22 -19.99 8.81
N ASN A 135 0.38 -19.96 9.84
CA ASN A 135 -0.20 -21.15 10.45
C ASN A 135 -1.56 -21.46 9.83
N TRP A 136 -2.01 -22.70 10.00
CA TRP A 136 -3.39 -23.07 9.68
C TRP A 136 -4.36 -22.31 10.59
N PRO A 137 -5.58 -21.98 10.12
CA PRO A 137 -6.55 -21.30 10.97
C PRO A 137 -6.80 -22.05 12.29
N GLY A 138 -6.73 -21.35 13.42
CA GLY A 138 -6.87 -21.95 14.76
C GLY A 138 -5.62 -22.67 15.31
N GLN A 139 -4.62 -22.99 14.47
CA GLN A 139 -3.34 -23.56 14.93
C GLN A 139 -2.46 -22.45 15.51
N ALA A 140 -2.01 -22.64 16.75
CA ALA A 140 -1.08 -21.71 17.41
C ALA A 140 0.34 -21.86 16.84
N GLY A 141 0.97 -20.72 16.56
CA GLY A 141 2.39 -20.64 16.21
C GLY A 141 3.31 -20.69 17.43
N PRO A 142 4.64 -20.60 17.23
CA PRO A 142 5.62 -20.52 18.31
C PRO A 142 5.42 -19.34 19.27
N ASP A 143 4.79 -18.27 18.78
CA ASP A 143 4.41 -17.06 19.53
C ASP A 143 3.04 -17.19 20.24
N GLY A 144 2.40 -18.36 20.16
CA GLY A 144 1.07 -18.64 20.70
C GLY A 144 -0.07 -18.04 19.88
N LYS A 145 0.22 -17.28 18.83
CA LYS A 145 -0.79 -16.63 18.00
C LYS A 145 -1.38 -17.64 17.02
N LYS A 146 -2.70 -17.71 16.96
CA LYS A 146 -3.42 -18.66 16.10
C LYS A 146 -3.52 -18.11 14.69
N GLY A 147 -3.38 -18.97 13.68
CA GLY A 147 -3.68 -18.56 12.31
C GLY A 147 -5.15 -18.19 12.12
N ASP A 148 -5.42 -17.41 11.08
CA ASP A 148 -6.78 -17.00 10.71
C ASP A 148 -7.06 -17.27 9.23
N TYR A 149 -8.36 -17.29 8.89
CA TYR A 149 -8.84 -17.31 7.53
C TYR A 149 -8.67 -15.94 6.88
N ILE A 150 -8.11 -15.95 5.67
CA ILE A 150 -8.10 -14.76 4.82
C ILE A 150 -9.50 -14.59 4.25
N ARG A 151 -10.14 -13.46 4.57
CA ARG A 151 -11.47 -13.10 4.09
C ARG A 151 -11.36 -11.95 3.10
N PRO A 152 -11.02 -12.23 1.83
CA PRO A 152 -10.84 -11.18 0.84
C PRO A 152 -12.12 -10.35 0.74
N PHE A 153 -11.95 -9.04 0.75
CA PHE A 153 -13.06 -8.08 0.63
C PHE A 153 -14.09 -8.19 1.75
N ASP A 154 -13.76 -8.83 2.87
CA ASP A 154 -14.51 -8.63 4.09
C ASP A 154 -14.34 -7.17 4.53
N THR A 155 -15.21 -6.32 3.98
CA THR A 155 -15.35 -4.92 4.38
C THR A 155 -15.80 -4.80 5.84
N GLU A 156 -16.12 -5.93 6.49
CA GLU A 156 -16.44 -6.10 7.90
C GLU A 156 -15.27 -6.65 8.73
N SER A 157 -14.11 -6.95 8.12
CA SER A 157 -12.85 -7.18 8.85
C SER A 157 -12.41 -5.88 9.53
N GLN A 158 -11.88 -5.95 10.77
CA GLN A 158 -11.66 -4.78 11.63
C GLN A 158 -10.80 -3.66 10.98
N GLU A 159 -9.85 -4.01 10.13
CA GLU A 159 -8.86 -3.08 9.56
C GLU A 159 -9.38 -2.40 8.28
N ALA A 160 -9.95 -3.17 7.34
CA ALA A 160 -10.66 -2.61 6.19
C ALA A 160 -11.88 -1.78 6.66
N LEU A 161 -12.54 -2.23 7.73
CA LEU A 161 -13.57 -1.46 8.42
C LEU A 161 -13.03 -0.13 8.92
N TYR A 162 -11.84 -0.04 9.49
CA TYR A 162 -11.39 1.22 10.07
C TYR A 162 -11.33 2.33 9.02
N TYR A 163 -10.67 2.06 7.89
CA TYR A 163 -10.58 3.03 6.79
C TYR A 163 -11.92 3.30 6.14
N LEU A 164 -12.71 2.25 5.86
CA LEU A 164 -14.04 2.43 5.30
C LEU A 164 -14.96 3.18 6.26
N LYS A 165 -14.88 2.96 7.57
CA LYS A 165 -15.62 3.69 8.61
C LYS A 165 -15.22 5.15 8.61
N MET A 166 -13.92 5.45 8.55
CA MET A 166 -13.42 6.82 8.48
C MET A 166 -13.92 7.52 7.21
N ILE A 167 -13.81 6.87 6.06
CA ILE A 167 -14.25 7.44 4.79
C ILE A 167 -15.76 7.60 4.76
N LYS A 168 -16.53 6.65 5.29
CA LYS A 168 -17.99 6.76 5.45
C LYS A 168 -18.38 7.89 6.41
N ARG A 169 -17.60 8.12 7.48
CA ARG A 169 -17.83 9.19 8.46
C ARG A 169 -17.52 10.56 7.88
N ASN A 170 -16.38 10.71 7.22
CA ASN A 170 -15.90 12.00 6.72
C ASN A 170 -16.38 12.32 5.30
N ARG A 171 -16.87 11.31 4.57
CA ARG A 171 -17.19 11.37 3.13
C ARG A 171 -16.03 11.91 2.29
N GLN A 172 -14.78 11.72 2.74
CA GLN A 172 -13.60 12.28 2.10
C GLN A 172 -12.57 11.18 1.83
N SER A 173 -11.85 11.32 0.71
CA SER A 173 -10.68 10.48 0.43
C SER A 173 -9.57 10.78 1.45
N LYS A 174 -8.64 9.82 1.64
CA LYS A 174 -7.45 10.06 2.48
C LYS A 174 -6.66 11.27 1.99
N THR A 175 -6.51 11.41 0.67
CA THR A 175 -5.84 12.54 0.03
C THR A 175 -6.51 13.87 0.39
N ALA A 176 -7.85 13.93 0.35
CA ALA A 176 -8.60 15.12 0.75
C ALA A 176 -8.35 15.49 2.22
N ILE A 177 -8.37 14.50 3.12
CA ILE A 177 -8.14 14.75 4.56
C ILE A 177 -6.70 15.22 4.81
N VAL A 178 -5.71 14.61 4.15
CA VAL A 178 -4.29 15.03 4.26
C VAL A 178 -4.11 16.45 3.71
N ARG A 179 -4.70 16.76 2.56
CA ARG A 179 -4.69 18.11 1.97
C ARG A 179 -5.22 19.14 2.96
N GLN A 180 -6.38 18.87 3.57
CA GLN A 180 -6.94 19.78 4.56
C GLN A 180 -6.01 19.99 5.75
N LYS A 181 -5.29 18.96 6.22
CA LYS A 181 -4.34 19.12 7.32
C LYS A 181 -3.18 20.05 7.01
N TYR A 182 -2.63 19.99 5.80
CA TYR A 182 -1.60 20.95 5.37
C TYR A 182 -2.16 22.38 5.30
N ILE A 183 -3.39 22.55 4.80
CA ILE A 183 -4.06 23.86 4.77
C ILE A 183 -4.26 24.42 6.19
N HIS A 184 -4.76 23.60 7.11
CA HIS A 184 -4.94 24.00 8.52
C HIS A 184 -3.60 24.30 9.22
N ALA A 185 -2.51 23.72 8.74
CA ALA A 185 -1.16 24.00 9.23
C ALA A 185 -0.51 25.24 8.58
N GLY A 186 -1.25 25.98 7.74
CA GLY A 186 -0.80 27.24 7.15
C GLY A 186 -0.15 27.13 5.77
N VAL A 187 -0.17 25.94 5.14
CA VAL A 187 0.31 25.80 3.75
C VAL A 187 -0.72 26.42 2.79
N ASP A 188 -0.24 27.26 1.87
CA ASP A 188 -1.08 27.82 0.81
C ASP A 188 -1.67 26.68 -0.05
N PRO A 189 -3.00 26.61 -0.25
CA PRO A 189 -3.62 25.60 -1.10
C PRO A 189 -3.05 25.50 -2.52
N ARG A 190 -2.44 26.57 -3.05
CA ARG A 190 -1.78 26.62 -4.37
C ARG A 190 -0.44 25.88 -4.40
N ASP A 191 0.22 25.74 -3.26
CA ASP A 191 1.46 24.98 -3.13
C ASP A 191 1.19 23.50 -2.78
N ILE A 192 -0.08 23.07 -2.73
CA ILE A 192 -0.47 21.66 -2.56
C ILE A 192 -0.97 21.10 -3.88
N SER A 193 -0.27 20.09 -4.40
CA SER A 193 -0.62 19.40 -5.63
C SER A 193 -1.00 17.94 -5.38
N ILE A 194 -1.92 17.42 -6.18
CA ILE A 194 -2.38 16.03 -6.09
C ILE A 194 -1.76 15.26 -7.25
N LEU A 195 -0.92 14.28 -6.91
CA LEU A 195 -0.40 13.31 -7.87
C LEU A 195 -1.46 12.23 -8.10
N ASP A 196 -2.26 12.39 -9.15
CA ASP A 196 -3.32 11.44 -9.51
C ASP A 196 -2.73 10.18 -10.17
N MET A 197 -2.58 9.11 -9.38
CA MET A 197 -2.06 7.83 -9.84
C MET A 197 -3.09 7.03 -10.64
N THR A 198 -4.28 7.57 -10.89
CA THR A 198 -5.35 6.89 -11.61
C THR A 198 -5.31 7.12 -13.12
N VAL A 199 -4.62 8.19 -13.55
CA VAL A 199 -4.43 8.58 -14.95
C VAL A 199 -3.37 7.69 -15.61
N SER A 200 -3.71 7.04 -16.72
CA SER A 200 -2.91 5.95 -17.33
C SER A 200 -1.89 6.39 -18.37
N HIS A 201 -1.79 7.68 -18.71
CA HIS A 201 -1.00 8.14 -19.85
C HIS A 201 0.51 8.17 -19.59
N GLN A 202 0.96 8.01 -18.34
CA GLN A 202 2.37 8.00 -17.97
C GLN A 202 2.61 7.22 -16.67
N THR A 203 3.87 6.87 -16.39
CA THR A 203 4.21 6.23 -15.11
C THR A 203 4.06 7.22 -13.95
N VAL A 204 3.81 6.72 -12.75
CA VAL A 204 3.73 7.55 -11.52
C VAL A 204 5.02 8.32 -11.29
N LEU A 205 6.18 7.70 -11.59
CA LEU A 205 7.48 8.34 -11.48
C LEU A 205 7.62 9.51 -12.47
N THR A 206 7.24 9.28 -13.73
CA THR A 206 7.24 10.33 -14.76
C THR A 206 6.33 11.49 -14.35
N ALA A 207 5.11 11.21 -13.88
CA ALA A 207 4.19 12.23 -13.41
C ALA A 207 4.75 13.06 -12.25
N LEU A 208 5.33 12.39 -11.24
CA LEU A 208 5.95 13.07 -10.12
C LEU A 208 7.08 14.00 -10.57
N LEU A 209 8.04 13.48 -11.35
CA LEU A 209 9.23 14.22 -11.76
C LEU A 209 8.90 15.35 -12.74
N CYS A 210 7.97 15.14 -13.67
CA CYS A 210 7.68 16.11 -14.73
C CYS A 210 6.65 17.16 -14.32
N ASP A 211 5.60 16.78 -13.57
CA ASP A 211 4.44 17.66 -13.34
C ASP A 211 4.46 18.25 -11.92
N HIS A 212 5.09 17.55 -10.98
CA HIS A 212 5.02 17.90 -9.56
C HIS A 212 6.33 18.45 -8.98
N LEU A 213 7.50 18.13 -9.54
CA LEU A 213 8.79 18.65 -9.09
C LEU A 213 9.31 19.79 -9.99
N PRO A 214 9.15 21.07 -9.60
CA PRO A 214 9.61 22.19 -10.41
C PRO A 214 11.14 22.17 -10.59
N GLY A 215 11.62 22.41 -11.81
CA GLY A 215 13.06 22.43 -12.10
C GLY A 215 13.72 21.07 -12.25
N ALA A 216 12.98 19.95 -12.13
CA ALA A 216 13.51 18.59 -12.32
C ALA A 216 13.56 18.16 -13.80
N SER A 217 14.06 19.01 -14.70
CA SER A 217 13.97 18.77 -16.15
C SER A 217 14.82 17.60 -16.63
N GLY A 218 16.01 17.39 -16.05
CA GLY A 218 16.88 16.26 -16.36
C GLY A 218 16.27 14.94 -15.91
N ALA A 219 15.84 14.86 -14.65
CA ALA A 219 15.14 13.72 -14.09
C ALA A 219 13.86 13.38 -14.87
N CYS A 220 13.06 14.39 -15.25
CA CYS A 220 11.90 14.21 -16.11
C CYS A 220 12.29 13.63 -17.49
N ALA A 221 13.33 14.14 -18.13
CA ALA A 221 13.80 13.63 -19.42
C ALA A 221 14.22 12.16 -19.33
N HIS A 222 14.97 11.80 -18.29
CA HIS A 222 15.36 10.41 -18.02
C HIS A 222 14.15 9.51 -17.75
N ALA A 223 13.16 9.99 -17.00
CA ALA A 223 11.94 9.23 -16.72
C ALA A 223 11.09 9.01 -17.97
N ARG A 224 11.00 9.99 -18.87
CA ARG A 224 10.32 9.86 -20.17
C ARG A 224 11.06 8.89 -21.10
N ALA A 225 12.39 8.90 -21.07
CA ALA A 225 13.23 8.00 -21.85
C ALA A 225 13.31 6.57 -21.27
N GLY A 226 12.75 6.32 -20.08
CA GLY A 226 12.88 5.04 -19.38
C GLY A 226 14.31 4.75 -18.89
N THR A 227 15.16 5.78 -18.78
CA THR A 227 16.56 5.68 -18.36
C THR A 227 16.79 6.16 -16.92
N PHE A 228 15.74 6.60 -16.23
CA PHE A 228 15.86 6.94 -14.81
C PHE A 228 16.29 5.69 -14.01
N PRO A 229 17.34 5.77 -13.19
CA PRO A 229 17.93 4.62 -12.51
C PRO A 229 16.97 4.16 -11.42
N ILE A 230 16.18 3.15 -11.75
CA ILE A 230 15.41 2.39 -10.77
C ILE A 230 16.29 1.20 -10.38
N PRO A 231 16.54 0.97 -9.08
CA PRO A 231 17.27 -0.22 -8.65
C PRO A 231 16.66 -1.47 -9.31
N PRO A 232 17.49 -2.40 -9.82
CA PRO A 232 16.96 -3.58 -10.48
C PRO A 232 16.11 -4.38 -9.48
N LYS A 233 15.08 -5.07 -9.98
CA LYS A 233 14.01 -5.68 -9.16
C LYS A 233 14.52 -6.67 -8.10
N ASP A 234 15.68 -7.26 -8.32
CA ASP A 234 16.40 -8.16 -7.41
C ASP A 234 17.06 -7.43 -6.23
N LYS A 235 17.40 -6.15 -6.41
CA LYS A 235 17.93 -5.27 -5.36
C LYS A 235 16.85 -4.47 -4.64
N MET A 236 15.65 -4.42 -5.22
CA MET A 236 14.47 -4.03 -4.46
C MET A 236 14.11 -5.21 -3.55
N SER A 237 14.11 -5.02 -2.22
CA SER A 237 13.43 -5.93 -1.30
C SER A 237 12.05 -6.17 -1.90
N ALA A 238 11.85 -7.39 -2.38
CA ALA A 238 10.58 -7.75 -2.96
C ALA A 238 9.56 -7.44 -1.87
N ASN A 239 8.55 -6.64 -2.21
CA ASN A 239 7.29 -6.70 -1.50
C ASN A 239 6.51 -7.81 -2.24
N PRO A 240 6.84 -9.09 -2.01
CA PRO A 240 6.32 -10.18 -2.82
C PRO A 240 4.80 -10.06 -2.83
N SER A 241 4.21 -10.16 -4.03
CA SER A 241 2.78 -10.37 -4.10
C SER A 241 2.48 -11.67 -3.35
N PHE A 242 1.53 -11.58 -2.42
CA PHE A 242 1.02 -12.78 -1.77
C PHE A 242 -0.18 -13.27 -2.58
N PRO A 243 -0.16 -14.51 -3.09
CA PRO A 243 -1.21 -15.00 -3.95
C PRO A 243 -2.42 -15.44 -3.10
N ILE A 244 -3.20 -14.46 -2.67
CA ILE A 244 -4.35 -14.62 -1.76
C ILE A 244 -5.31 -15.73 -2.20
N ASN A 245 -5.57 -15.89 -3.51
CA ASN A 245 -6.48 -16.94 -3.99
C ASN A 245 -5.97 -18.36 -3.74
N TYR A 246 -4.66 -18.61 -3.83
CA TYR A 246 -4.10 -19.93 -3.51
C TYR A 246 -4.22 -20.24 -2.02
N ASP A 247 -4.08 -19.22 -1.17
CA ASP A 247 -4.26 -19.35 0.27
C ASP A 247 -5.72 -19.62 0.68
N ILE A 248 -6.66 -18.89 0.09
CA ILE A 248 -8.10 -19.12 0.31
C ILE A 248 -8.47 -20.56 -0.07
N LEU A 249 -7.96 -21.06 -1.20
CA LEU A 249 -8.19 -22.43 -1.60
C LEU A 249 -7.52 -23.44 -0.64
N ALA A 250 -6.27 -23.18 -0.21
CA ALA A 250 -5.57 -24.03 0.74
C ALA A 250 -6.32 -24.15 2.08
N THR A 251 -6.79 -23.03 2.63
CA THR A 251 -7.50 -23.00 3.91
C THR A 251 -8.90 -23.60 3.82
N ALA A 252 -9.57 -23.48 2.66
CA ALA A 252 -10.83 -24.19 2.41
C ALA A 252 -10.63 -25.70 2.30
N ALA A 253 -9.63 -26.16 1.53
CA ALA A 253 -9.31 -27.58 1.40
C ALA A 253 -8.95 -28.21 2.76
N TRP A 254 -8.20 -27.48 3.58
CA TRP A 254 -7.92 -27.87 4.96
C TRP A 254 -9.18 -28.01 5.81
N LYS A 255 -10.07 -27.00 5.77
CA LYS A 255 -11.33 -27.00 6.51
C LYS A 255 -12.20 -28.21 6.14
N ASP A 256 -12.15 -28.64 4.89
CA ASP A 256 -12.90 -29.80 4.37
C ASP A 256 -12.19 -31.14 4.62
N GLY A 257 -11.05 -31.14 5.34
CA GLY A 257 -10.29 -32.34 5.68
C GLY A 257 -9.51 -32.95 4.51
N LEU A 258 -9.36 -32.22 3.41
CA LEU A 258 -8.65 -32.68 2.20
C LEU A 258 -7.12 -32.51 2.31
N VAL A 259 -6.64 -31.81 3.34
CA VAL A 259 -5.21 -31.55 3.58
C VAL A 259 -4.81 -32.06 4.96
N ASN A 260 -3.79 -32.91 5.02
CA ASN A 260 -3.20 -33.34 6.30
C ASN A 260 -2.19 -32.31 6.82
N THR A 261 -2.57 -31.60 7.87
CA THR A 261 -1.75 -30.54 8.48
C THR A 261 -0.66 -31.04 9.42
N THR A 262 -0.65 -32.33 9.73
CA THR A 262 0.40 -32.92 10.58
C THR A 262 1.75 -32.83 9.90
N ASN A 263 1.77 -32.92 8.56
CA ASN A 263 3.00 -33.01 7.76
C ASN A 263 3.23 -31.82 6.83
N LEU A 264 2.19 -31.02 6.56
CA LEU A 264 2.27 -29.95 5.57
C LEU A 264 1.97 -28.58 6.20
N SER A 265 2.90 -27.65 6.00
CA SER A 265 2.66 -26.25 6.33
C SER A 265 1.69 -25.61 5.33
N ARG A 266 0.95 -24.59 5.78
CA ARG A 266 0.08 -23.77 4.91
C ARG A 266 0.83 -23.22 3.70
N GLY A 267 2.05 -22.72 3.91
CA GLY A 267 2.92 -22.23 2.85
C GLY A 267 3.26 -23.31 1.81
N THR A 268 3.54 -24.53 2.25
CA THR A 268 3.82 -25.68 1.36
C THR A 268 2.63 -25.98 0.46
N VAL A 269 1.42 -26.01 1.03
CA VAL A 269 0.19 -26.29 0.27
C VAL A 269 -0.11 -25.18 -0.74
N ILE A 270 0.07 -23.91 -0.36
CA ILE A 270 -0.07 -22.77 -1.29
C ILE A 270 0.86 -22.92 -2.50
N GLN A 271 2.12 -23.30 -2.28
CA GLN A 271 3.07 -23.50 -3.38
C GLN A 271 2.70 -24.71 -4.24
N ALA A 272 2.18 -25.78 -3.64
CA ALA A 272 1.72 -26.96 -4.39
C ALA A 272 0.51 -26.61 -5.28
N ILE A 273 -0.48 -25.89 -4.76
CA ILE A 273 -1.63 -25.41 -5.53
C ILE A 273 -1.16 -24.54 -6.69
N LYS A 274 -0.26 -23.60 -6.42
CA LYS A 274 0.32 -22.73 -7.45
C LYS A 274 1.04 -23.54 -8.53
N ALA A 275 1.87 -24.51 -8.14
CA ALA A 275 2.60 -25.36 -9.09
C ALA A 275 1.65 -26.19 -9.97
N ARG A 276 0.58 -26.75 -9.39
CA ARG A 276 -0.44 -27.44 -10.17
C ARG A 276 -1.12 -26.51 -11.16
N GLN A 277 -1.64 -25.38 -10.69
CA GLN A 277 -2.35 -24.42 -11.54
C GLN A 277 -1.46 -23.91 -12.68
N GLU A 278 -0.28 -23.40 -12.35
CA GLU A 278 0.57 -22.68 -13.30
C GLU A 278 1.44 -23.59 -14.16
N LYS A 279 1.89 -24.74 -13.64
CA LYS A 279 2.82 -25.62 -14.36
C LYS A 279 2.16 -26.87 -14.94
N GLN A 280 1.25 -27.50 -14.19
CA GLN A 280 0.64 -28.77 -14.64
C GLN A 280 -0.58 -28.50 -15.53
N LEU A 281 -1.43 -27.54 -15.15
CA LEU A 281 -2.64 -27.20 -15.89
C LEU A 281 -2.43 -26.08 -16.92
N ASN A 282 -1.27 -25.43 -16.92
CA ASN A 282 -0.94 -24.28 -17.77
C ASN A 282 -2.01 -23.16 -17.66
N ARG A 283 -2.47 -22.89 -16.45
CA ARG A 283 -3.47 -21.86 -16.11
C ARG A 283 -2.88 -20.83 -15.16
N THR A 284 -3.46 -19.65 -15.13
CA THR A 284 -3.10 -18.57 -14.21
C THR A 284 -3.99 -18.58 -12.97
N LEU A 285 -3.63 -17.77 -11.95
CA LEU A 285 -4.48 -17.52 -10.79
C LEU A 285 -5.84 -16.90 -11.15
N HIS A 286 -5.98 -16.34 -12.34
CA HIS A 286 -7.20 -15.69 -12.80
C HIS A 286 -8.23 -16.65 -13.42
N ASP A 287 -7.82 -17.89 -13.72
CA ASP A 287 -8.63 -18.90 -14.40
C ASP A 287 -9.46 -19.77 -13.44
N PHE A 288 -9.31 -19.59 -12.13
CA PHE A 288 -10.23 -20.20 -11.18
C PHE A 288 -11.65 -19.64 -11.35
N PRO A 289 -12.69 -20.46 -11.12
CA PRO A 289 -14.03 -19.97 -10.82
C PRO A 289 -13.97 -18.94 -9.70
N LYS A 290 -14.75 -17.87 -9.81
CA LYS A 290 -14.71 -16.76 -8.85
C LYS A 290 -16.07 -16.47 -8.26
N THR A 291 -16.09 -16.21 -6.96
CA THR A 291 -17.21 -15.55 -6.29
C THR A 291 -16.83 -14.10 -6.06
N CYS A 292 -17.75 -13.19 -6.38
CA CYS A 292 -17.58 -11.76 -6.12
C CYS A 292 -18.35 -11.35 -4.86
N MET A 293 -18.00 -10.18 -4.34
CA MET A 293 -18.80 -9.51 -3.32
C MET A 293 -20.27 -9.34 -3.77
N ASP A 294 -21.20 -9.35 -2.80
CA ASP A 294 -22.63 -9.05 -3.01
C ASP A 294 -22.83 -7.76 -3.82
N THR A 295 -23.70 -7.82 -4.83
CA THR A 295 -24.02 -6.70 -5.73
C THR A 295 -24.37 -5.40 -5.00
N LYS A 296 -25.13 -5.46 -3.90
CA LYS A 296 -25.46 -4.30 -3.06
C LYS A 296 -24.21 -3.71 -2.40
N LYS A 297 -23.27 -4.55 -1.94
CA LYS A 297 -22.01 -4.08 -1.36
C LYS A 297 -21.10 -3.48 -2.43
N ILE A 298 -21.03 -4.09 -3.62
CA ILE A 298 -20.30 -3.56 -4.78
C ILE A 298 -20.84 -2.18 -5.17
N GLN A 299 -22.16 -2.05 -5.31
CA GLN A 299 -22.78 -0.77 -5.68
C GLN A 299 -22.51 0.31 -4.63
N LYS A 300 -22.60 -0.03 -3.34
CA LYS A 300 -22.25 0.90 -2.25
C LYS A 300 -20.79 1.34 -2.33
N LEU A 301 -19.86 0.44 -2.66
CA LEU A 301 -18.45 0.78 -2.82
C LEU A 301 -18.22 1.71 -4.02
N LEU A 302 -18.88 1.46 -5.15
CA LEU A 302 -18.83 2.33 -6.32
C LEU A 302 -19.37 3.73 -5.99
N THR A 303 -20.57 3.82 -5.41
CA THR A 303 -21.17 5.09 -5.00
C THR A 303 -20.25 5.87 -4.07
N LEU A 304 -19.68 5.22 -3.05
CA LEU A 304 -18.74 5.87 -2.14
C LEU A 304 -17.45 6.31 -2.86
N SER A 305 -16.97 5.52 -3.81
CA SER A 305 -15.77 5.85 -4.61
C SER A 305 -15.99 7.09 -5.46
N ILE A 306 -17.15 7.22 -6.10
CA ILE A 306 -17.56 8.40 -6.88
C ILE A 306 -17.70 9.61 -5.94
N GLU A 307 -18.38 9.45 -4.81
CA GLU A 307 -18.59 10.53 -3.84
C GLU A 307 -17.26 11.13 -3.34
N VAL A 308 -16.32 10.30 -2.92
CA VAL A 308 -15.02 10.79 -2.41
C VAL A 308 -14.13 11.39 -3.49
N ASP A 309 -14.29 10.95 -4.75
CA ASP A 309 -13.58 11.49 -5.90
C ASP A 309 -14.13 12.89 -6.25
N ARG A 310 -15.45 13.03 -6.32
CA ARG A 310 -16.14 14.33 -6.49
C ARG A 310 -15.77 15.32 -5.39
N ASN A 311 -15.66 14.86 -4.14
CA ASN A 311 -15.27 15.73 -3.02
C ASN A 311 -13.81 16.21 -3.10
N LEU A 312 -12.95 15.56 -3.89
CA LEU A 312 -11.57 15.96 -4.10
C LEU A 312 -11.36 16.79 -5.36
N PHE A 313 -11.99 16.40 -6.48
CA PHE A 313 -11.76 17.00 -7.81
C PHE A 313 -12.93 17.83 -8.34
N GLY A 314 -14.05 17.89 -7.60
CA GLY A 314 -15.30 18.43 -8.10
C GLY A 314 -16.08 17.44 -8.98
N THR A 315 -17.26 17.85 -9.44
CA THR A 315 -18.09 17.03 -10.33
C THR A 315 -17.58 17.13 -11.76
N SER A 316 -17.24 15.98 -12.37
CA SER A 316 -16.86 15.88 -13.78
C SER A 316 -17.39 14.57 -14.35
N GLN A 317 -18.25 14.66 -15.37
CA GLN A 317 -18.85 13.50 -16.00
C GLN A 317 -17.79 12.57 -16.59
N THR A 318 -16.84 13.10 -17.37
CA THR A 318 -15.77 12.31 -18.00
C THR A 318 -14.92 11.57 -16.96
N ARG A 319 -14.61 12.22 -15.84
CA ARG A 319 -13.83 11.60 -14.75
C ARG A 319 -14.62 10.48 -14.07
N GLU A 320 -15.90 10.70 -13.83
CA GLU A 320 -16.77 9.70 -13.21
C GLU A 320 -17.00 8.49 -14.11
N GLU A 321 -17.18 8.70 -15.41
CA GLU A 321 -17.24 7.62 -16.41
C GLU A 321 -15.93 6.82 -16.41
N ALA A 322 -14.77 7.50 -16.42
CA ALA A 322 -13.46 6.84 -16.36
C ALA A 322 -13.26 6.04 -15.05
N LEU A 323 -13.69 6.59 -13.90
CA LEU A 323 -13.67 5.90 -12.61
C LEU A 323 -14.57 4.66 -12.65
N THR A 324 -15.80 4.82 -13.13
CA THR A 324 -16.81 3.75 -13.20
C THR A 324 -16.34 2.63 -14.12
N GLN A 325 -15.83 2.97 -15.30
CA GLN A 325 -15.24 2.01 -16.23
C GLN A 325 -14.10 1.23 -15.56
N LYS A 326 -13.13 1.94 -14.96
CA LYS A 326 -11.99 1.30 -14.26
C LYS A 326 -12.43 0.44 -13.06
N PHE A 327 -13.50 0.82 -12.37
CA PHE A 327 -14.08 0.05 -11.28
C PHE A 327 -14.61 -1.30 -11.79
N TRP A 328 -15.40 -1.29 -12.86
CA TRP A 328 -15.99 -2.51 -13.42
C TRP A 328 -14.94 -3.38 -14.13
N ASP A 329 -13.98 -2.80 -14.84
CA ASP A 329 -12.86 -3.53 -15.43
C ASP A 329 -11.99 -4.19 -14.36
N GLY A 330 -11.81 -3.50 -13.23
CA GLY A 330 -11.06 -4.01 -12.09
C GLY A 330 -11.81 -5.07 -11.28
N LYS A 331 -13.15 -5.10 -11.31
CA LYS A 331 -13.96 -5.97 -10.44
C LYS A 331 -13.52 -7.44 -10.46
N PRO A 332 -13.33 -8.12 -11.62
CA PRO A 332 -12.99 -9.55 -11.66
C PRO A 332 -11.66 -9.92 -10.99
N THR A 333 -10.74 -8.96 -10.85
CA THR A 333 -9.40 -9.18 -10.27
C THR A 333 -9.26 -8.55 -8.88
N LYS A 334 -10.07 -7.55 -8.56
CA LYS A 334 -9.97 -6.74 -7.34
C LYS A 334 -11.10 -6.92 -6.35
N LEU A 335 -12.24 -7.49 -6.74
CA LEU A 335 -13.45 -7.61 -5.90
C LEU A 335 -14.06 -9.02 -5.95
N CYS A 336 -13.33 -9.97 -6.52
CA CYS A 336 -13.69 -11.36 -6.60
C CYS A 336 -12.51 -12.22 -6.19
N SER A 337 -12.79 -13.32 -5.52
CA SER A 337 -11.81 -14.33 -5.09
C SER A 337 -12.18 -15.68 -5.65
N VAL A 338 -11.29 -16.66 -5.52
CA VAL A 338 -11.60 -18.05 -5.89
C VAL A 338 -12.89 -18.52 -5.19
N ASP A 339 -13.76 -19.17 -5.97
CA ASP A 339 -14.93 -19.89 -5.46
C ASP A 339 -14.47 -21.28 -5.02
N THR A 340 -14.17 -21.42 -3.74
CA THR A 340 -13.63 -22.67 -3.20
C THR A 340 -14.64 -23.80 -3.26
N ASN A 341 -15.93 -23.52 -3.20
CA ASN A 341 -16.95 -24.56 -3.24
C ASN A 341 -16.99 -25.21 -4.63
N VAL A 342 -16.89 -24.40 -5.68
CA VAL A 342 -16.83 -24.91 -7.05
C VAL A 342 -15.53 -25.67 -7.30
N VAL A 343 -14.38 -25.11 -6.88
CA VAL A 343 -13.08 -25.77 -7.09
C VAL A 343 -12.97 -27.08 -6.30
N LEU A 344 -13.44 -27.13 -5.05
CA LEU A 344 -13.36 -28.33 -4.22
C LEU A 344 -14.50 -29.32 -4.49
N ALA A 345 -15.51 -28.97 -5.29
CA ALA A 345 -16.47 -29.94 -5.81
C ALA A 345 -15.96 -30.69 -7.05
N ASP A 346 -14.97 -30.13 -7.75
CA ASP A 346 -14.33 -30.75 -8.91
C ASP A 346 -13.56 -32.02 -8.48
N PRO A 347 -13.90 -33.20 -9.02
CA PRO A 347 -13.21 -34.46 -8.71
C PRO A 347 -11.70 -34.37 -8.94
N GLU A 348 -11.24 -33.66 -9.97
CA GLU A 348 -9.82 -33.57 -10.31
C GLU A 348 -9.03 -32.83 -9.21
N TRP A 349 -9.63 -31.81 -8.60
CA TRP A 349 -9.03 -31.09 -7.48
C TRP A 349 -9.11 -31.88 -6.18
N ARG A 350 -10.25 -32.53 -5.90
CA ARG A 350 -10.40 -33.37 -4.69
C ARG A 350 -9.41 -34.53 -4.67
N ASP A 351 -9.31 -35.26 -5.78
CA ASP A 351 -8.41 -36.39 -5.92
C ASP A 351 -6.95 -35.92 -5.84
N TRP A 352 -6.64 -34.76 -6.44
CA TRP A 352 -5.32 -34.18 -6.29
C TRP A 352 -4.99 -33.84 -4.83
N PHE A 353 -5.88 -33.17 -4.08
CA PHE A 353 -5.64 -32.88 -2.66
C PHE A 353 -5.48 -34.16 -1.83
N ALA A 354 -6.32 -35.17 -2.05
CA ALA A 354 -6.24 -36.46 -1.37
C ALA A 354 -4.92 -37.21 -1.63
N ASN A 355 -4.39 -37.11 -2.85
CA ASN A 355 -3.12 -37.73 -3.23
C ASN A 355 -1.89 -36.89 -2.84
N THR A 356 -2.03 -35.56 -2.73
CA THR A 356 -0.95 -34.63 -2.40
C THR A 356 -0.47 -34.77 -0.94
N THR A 357 -1.25 -35.46 -0.11
CA THR A 357 -0.92 -35.82 1.28
C THR A 357 0.39 -36.60 1.45
N THR A 358 0.97 -37.12 0.37
CA THR A 358 2.25 -37.85 0.34
C THR A 358 3.41 -37.08 -0.31
N MET A 359 3.22 -35.84 -0.78
CA MET A 359 4.27 -35.08 -1.45
C MET A 359 5.29 -34.52 -0.45
N THR A 360 6.35 -35.28 -0.20
CA THR A 360 7.67 -34.73 0.15
C THR A 360 8.19 -33.92 -1.05
N MET A 361 8.52 -32.64 -0.84
CA MET A 361 9.17 -31.78 -1.83
C MET A 361 10.57 -32.28 -2.17
#